data_AF-A0A6P6BS17-F1
#
_entry.id   AF-A0A6P6BS17-F1
#
_cell.length_a   1.000
_cell.length_b   1.000
_cell.length_c   1.000
_cell.angle_alpha   90.00
_cell.angle_beta   90.00
_cell.angle_gamma   90.00
#
_symmetry.space_group_name_H-M   'P 1'
#
loop_
_entity.id
_entity.type
_entity.pdbx_description
1 polymer ?
#
loop_
_entity_poly.entity_id
_entity_poly.type
_entity_poly.pdbx_seq_one_letter_code
_entity_poly.pdbx_strand_id
1 'polypeptide(L)'
;MVSAATRKSLLKVRVMDFITSTAILPLLFGCVGIFSLFKLLQHMRMKAYLRNAVVIITGATSGLGRECARVFFAAGAKLVLCGRNREALEELARELAASRVTEVQTHKPYIVTFDLADPGAIVAATAEILQCFGYVDVLINNAGISYRGAIIDTTTDVDKRVMETNYFGPVALTKAILPSMIKRRHGHIVAISSIQGKISIPFRSAFMDKTTAQGRRPMDVARDVLAIVGKKKKDVILADLLPSLAIYLRTLAPGLFFSLMASRARKEQKSKNS
;
A
#
# COMPACT_ATOMS: atom_id res chain seq x y z
N MET A 1 -49.95 -50.69 3.91
CA MET A 1 -50.10 -49.68 4.99
C MET A 1 -48.72 -49.26 5.45
N VAL A 2 -48.34 -47.99 5.26
CA VAL A 2 -47.04 -47.46 5.72
C VAL A 2 -47.09 -47.26 7.24
N SER A 3 -46.09 -47.76 7.97
CA SER A 3 -46.00 -47.72 9.45
C SER A 3 -46.06 -46.29 10.00
N ALA A 4 -46.66 -46.12 11.19
CA ALA A 4 -46.77 -44.84 11.89
C ALA A 4 -45.40 -44.17 12.16
N ALA A 5 -44.34 -44.98 12.34
CA ALA A 5 -42.97 -44.50 12.50
C ALA A 5 -42.46 -43.85 11.19
N THR A 6 -42.76 -44.46 10.04
CA THR A 6 -42.39 -43.95 8.71
C THR A 6 -43.16 -42.65 8.39
N ARG A 7 -44.43 -42.54 8.81
CA ARG A 7 -45.22 -41.29 8.69
C ARG A 7 -44.64 -40.13 9.52
N LYS A 8 -44.24 -40.38 10.77
CA LYS A 8 -43.59 -39.35 11.60
C LYS A 8 -42.25 -38.88 11.02
N SER A 9 -41.45 -39.81 10.48
CA SER A 9 -40.17 -39.49 9.82
C SER A 9 -40.38 -38.60 8.58
N LEU A 10 -41.30 -38.99 7.69
CA LEU A 10 -41.63 -38.21 6.49
C LEU A 10 -42.18 -36.81 6.81
N LEU A 11 -42.98 -36.67 7.86
CA LEU A 11 -43.48 -35.38 8.32
C LEU A 11 -42.34 -34.48 8.81
N LYS A 12 -41.37 -35.05 9.55
CA LYS A 12 -40.19 -34.34 10.07
C LYS A 12 -39.29 -33.83 8.94
N VAL A 13 -39.10 -34.64 7.89
CA VAL A 13 -38.37 -34.26 6.67
C VAL A 13 -39.09 -33.12 5.95
N ARG A 14 -40.41 -33.22 5.71
CA ARG A 14 -41.21 -32.16 5.06
C ARG A 14 -41.19 -30.83 5.81
N VAL A 15 -41.26 -30.86 7.14
CA VAL A 15 -41.18 -29.66 7.98
C VAL A 15 -39.78 -29.04 7.91
N MET A 16 -38.73 -29.86 7.88
CA MET A 16 -37.35 -29.38 7.74
C MET A 16 -37.09 -28.78 6.35
N ASP A 17 -37.63 -29.37 5.28
CA ASP A 17 -37.58 -28.83 3.91
C ASP A 17 -38.39 -27.52 3.78
N PHE A 18 -39.52 -27.43 4.47
CA PHE A 18 -40.33 -26.22 4.50
C PHE A 18 -39.61 -25.08 5.25
N ILE A 19 -39.02 -25.33 6.43
CA ILE A 19 -38.27 -24.33 7.20
C ILE A 19 -37.02 -23.86 6.44
N THR A 20 -36.28 -24.78 5.82
CA THR A 20 -35.10 -24.44 5.01
C THR A 20 -35.48 -23.59 3.79
N SER A 21 -36.53 -23.96 3.07
CA SER A 21 -37.00 -23.25 1.86
C SER A 21 -37.66 -21.89 2.15
N THR A 22 -38.44 -21.77 3.23
CA THR A 22 -39.25 -20.55 3.49
C THR A 22 -38.60 -19.56 4.44
N ALA A 23 -37.70 -19.99 5.33
CA ALA A 23 -37.09 -19.10 6.32
C ALA A 23 -35.58 -18.92 6.09
N ILE A 24 -34.84 -20.02 5.94
CA ILE A 24 -33.36 -19.97 5.87
C ILE A 24 -32.90 -19.42 4.52
N LEU A 25 -33.48 -19.90 3.43
CA LEU A 25 -33.05 -19.51 2.08
C LEU A 25 -33.35 -18.02 1.77
N PRO A 26 -34.53 -17.46 2.08
CA PRO A 26 -34.78 -16.02 1.88
C PRO A 26 -33.93 -15.13 2.80
N LEU A 27 -33.66 -15.58 4.03
CA LEU A 27 -32.76 -14.87 4.95
C LEU A 27 -31.33 -14.83 4.41
N LEU A 28 -30.82 -15.95 3.88
CA LEU A 28 -29.51 -16.01 3.23
C LEU A 28 -29.44 -15.09 2.01
N PHE A 29 -30.44 -15.13 1.13
CA PHE A 29 -30.52 -14.21 -0.02
C PHE A 29 -30.61 -12.74 0.42
N GLY A 30 -31.38 -12.44 1.47
CA GLY A 30 -31.44 -11.12 2.09
C GLY A 30 -30.08 -10.65 2.61
N CYS A 31 -29.35 -11.51 3.32
CA CYS A 31 -28.00 -11.25 3.82
C CYS A 31 -27.01 -10.99 2.68
N VAL A 32 -27.04 -11.81 1.62
CA VAL A 32 -26.20 -11.61 0.43
C VAL A 32 -26.56 -10.30 -0.28
N GLY A 33 -27.84 -9.96 -0.39
CA GLY A 33 -28.32 -8.71 -0.96
C GLY A 33 -27.83 -7.49 -0.17
N ILE A 34 -28.02 -7.50 1.15
CA ILE A 34 -27.54 -6.43 2.05
C ILE A 34 -26.01 -6.31 1.98
N PHE A 35 -25.28 -7.43 2.00
CA PHE A 35 -23.83 -7.43 1.88
C PHE A 35 -23.36 -6.85 0.55
N SER A 36 -24.02 -7.22 -0.55
CA SER A 36 -23.70 -6.73 -1.90
C SER A 36 -23.99 -5.22 -2.01
N LEU A 37 -25.12 -4.76 -1.49
CA LEU A 37 -25.46 -3.34 -1.40
C LEU A 37 -24.44 -2.58 -0.56
N PHE A 38 -24.05 -3.12 0.60
CA PHE A 38 -23.01 -2.53 1.44
C PHE A 38 -21.67 -2.41 0.70
N LYS A 39 -21.26 -3.46 -0.04
CA LYS A 39 -20.04 -3.43 -0.87
C LYS A 39 -20.13 -2.39 -1.98
N LEU A 40 -21.29 -2.27 -2.64
CA LEU A 40 -21.54 -1.26 -3.67
C LEU A 40 -21.43 0.16 -3.09
N LEU A 41 -22.07 0.43 -1.96
CA LEU A 41 -21.99 1.72 -1.27
C LEU A 41 -20.56 2.06 -0.84
N GLN A 42 -19.82 1.08 -0.32
CA GLN A 42 -18.39 1.25 -0.01
C GLN A 42 -17.57 1.60 -1.26
N HIS A 43 -17.85 0.94 -2.39
CA HIS A 43 -17.17 1.19 -3.65
C HIS A 43 -17.46 2.60 -4.18
N MET A 44 -18.73 3.01 -4.18
CA MET A 44 -19.15 4.36 -4.58
C MET A 44 -18.52 5.44 -3.70
N ARG A 45 -18.54 5.24 -2.37
CA ARG A 45 -17.92 6.19 -1.42
C ARG A 45 -16.42 6.33 -1.65
N MET A 46 -15.73 5.21 -1.88
CA MET A 46 -14.30 5.21 -2.19
C MET A 46 -14.00 5.97 -3.49
N LYS A 47 -14.76 5.70 -4.57
CA LYS A 47 -14.59 6.39 -5.85
C LYS A 47 -14.83 7.90 -5.69
N ALA A 48 -15.87 8.28 -4.95
CA ALA A 48 -16.15 9.68 -4.64
C ALA A 48 -15.06 10.36 -3.80
N TYR A 49 -14.46 9.65 -2.84
CA TYR A 49 -13.38 10.18 -2.00
C TYR A 49 -12.09 10.43 -2.79
N LEU A 50 -11.76 9.57 -3.75
CA LEU A 50 -10.54 9.66 -4.54
C LEU A 50 -10.66 10.64 -5.71
N ARG A 51 -11.87 10.79 -6.27
CA ARG A 51 -12.13 11.72 -7.36
C ARG A 51 -11.85 13.15 -6.91
N ASN A 52 -11.01 13.86 -7.67
CA ASN A 52 -10.54 15.22 -7.40
C ASN A 52 -9.75 15.39 -6.10
N ALA A 53 -9.40 14.31 -5.40
CA ALA A 53 -8.51 14.39 -4.25
C ALA A 53 -7.13 14.88 -4.70
N VAL A 54 -6.51 15.79 -3.94
CA VAL A 54 -5.14 16.25 -4.21
C VAL A 54 -4.15 15.29 -3.57
N VAL A 55 -3.39 14.60 -4.41
CA VAL A 55 -2.50 13.50 -4.01
C VAL A 55 -1.06 13.84 -4.39
N ILE A 56 -0.20 13.90 -3.37
CA ILE A 56 1.25 14.04 -3.54
C ILE A 56 1.87 12.65 -3.55
N ILE A 57 2.75 12.41 -4.52
CA ILE A 57 3.48 11.14 -4.62
C ILE A 57 4.97 11.43 -4.69
N THR A 58 5.70 11.05 -3.64
CA THR A 58 7.17 11.10 -3.63
C THR A 58 7.77 9.87 -4.32
N GLY A 59 8.87 10.07 -5.04
CA GLY A 59 9.50 8.98 -5.80
C GLY A 59 8.59 8.50 -6.94
N ALA A 60 7.90 9.43 -7.59
CA ALA A 60 6.85 9.12 -8.56
C ALA A 60 7.36 8.47 -9.86
N THR A 61 8.65 8.56 -10.18
CA THR A 61 9.19 8.17 -11.49
C THR A 61 9.51 6.68 -11.63
N SER A 62 9.47 5.89 -10.56
CA SER A 62 9.86 4.47 -10.62
C SER A 62 9.03 3.56 -9.71
N GLY A 63 9.07 2.26 -10.00
CA GLY A 63 8.51 1.20 -9.16
C GLY A 63 7.06 1.44 -8.73
N LEU A 64 6.81 1.36 -7.43
CA LEU A 64 5.49 1.57 -6.84
C LEU A 64 4.98 3.01 -7.02
N GLY A 65 5.85 4.01 -6.95
CA GLY A 65 5.45 5.42 -7.10
C GLY A 65 4.85 5.71 -8.46
N ARG A 66 5.45 5.17 -9.53
CA ARG A 66 4.94 5.30 -10.91
C ARG A 66 3.58 4.63 -11.08
N GLU A 67 3.41 3.43 -10.53
CA GLU A 67 2.13 2.73 -10.58
C GLU A 67 1.06 3.40 -9.73
N CYS A 68 1.43 3.95 -8.56
CA CYS A 68 0.55 4.81 -7.76
C CYS A 68 0.08 6.02 -8.59
N ALA A 69 0.99 6.71 -9.28
CA ALA A 69 0.61 7.83 -10.14
C ALA A 69 -0.41 7.40 -11.21
N ARG A 70 -0.21 6.25 -11.85
CA ARG A 70 -1.14 5.69 -12.84
C ARG A 70 -2.53 5.40 -12.27
N VAL A 71 -2.61 4.65 -11.17
CA VAL A 71 -3.92 4.25 -10.61
C VAL A 71 -4.67 5.42 -9.98
N PHE A 72 -3.98 6.37 -9.34
CA PHE A 72 -4.62 7.56 -8.77
C PHE A 72 -5.06 8.53 -9.87
N PHE A 73 -4.26 8.71 -10.93
CA PHE A 73 -4.65 9.50 -12.10
C PHE A 73 -5.92 8.93 -12.75
N ALA A 74 -5.95 7.60 -12.98
CA ALA A 74 -7.12 6.92 -13.54
C ALA A 74 -8.36 6.99 -12.63
N ALA A 75 -8.17 7.17 -11.32
CA ALA A 75 -9.27 7.40 -10.37
C ALA A 75 -9.81 8.85 -10.39
N GLY A 76 -9.23 9.74 -11.21
CA GLY A 76 -9.60 11.15 -11.30
C GLY A 76 -8.98 12.02 -10.21
N ALA A 77 -7.92 11.56 -9.54
CA ALA A 77 -7.20 12.37 -8.56
C ALA A 77 -6.38 13.48 -9.23
N LYS A 78 -6.18 14.57 -8.51
CA LYS A 78 -5.30 15.68 -8.88
C LYS A 78 -3.90 15.40 -8.35
N LEU A 79 -2.93 15.21 -9.24
CA LEU A 79 -1.61 14.72 -8.84
C LEU A 79 -0.56 15.82 -8.74
N VAL A 80 0.27 15.73 -7.71
CA VAL A 80 1.55 16.44 -7.60
C VAL A 80 2.66 15.39 -7.56
N LEU A 81 3.39 15.25 -8.67
CA LEU A 81 4.43 14.24 -8.85
C LEU A 81 5.76 14.81 -8.37
N CYS A 82 6.36 14.12 -7.38
CA CYS A 82 7.57 14.59 -6.72
C CYS A 82 8.75 13.64 -6.95
N GLY A 83 9.92 14.21 -7.22
CA GLY A 83 11.16 13.46 -7.43
C GLY A 83 12.34 14.37 -7.76
N ARG A 84 13.49 13.77 -8.08
CA ARG A 84 14.74 14.51 -8.35
C ARG A 84 14.98 14.79 -9.84
N ASN A 85 14.46 13.93 -10.71
CA ASN A 85 14.68 14.01 -12.14
C ASN A 85 13.43 14.64 -12.79
N ARG A 86 13.59 15.87 -13.31
CA ARG A 86 12.49 16.64 -13.90
C ARG A 86 11.99 15.98 -15.18
N GLU A 87 12.91 15.54 -16.03
CA GLU A 87 12.61 14.98 -17.34
C GLU A 87 11.75 13.72 -17.22
N ALA A 88 12.07 12.83 -16.26
CA ALA A 88 11.31 11.62 -15.98
C ALA A 88 9.92 11.91 -15.37
N LEU A 89 9.79 13.00 -14.60
CA LEU A 89 8.48 13.45 -14.09
C LEU A 89 7.62 14.01 -15.22
N GLU A 90 8.22 14.76 -16.15
CA GLU A 90 7.54 15.31 -17.33
C GLU A 90 7.11 14.21 -18.30
N GLU A 91 7.97 13.21 -18.52
CA GLU A 91 7.64 12.01 -19.28
C GLU A 91 6.43 11.30 -18.66
N LEU A 92 6.46 11.02 -17.35
CA LEU A 92 5.34 10.41 -16.66
C LEU A 92 4.06 11.25 -16.77
N ALA A 93 4.14 12.57 -16.61
CA ALA A 93 2.98 13.45 -16.75
C ALA A 93 2.38 13.40 -18.17
N ARG A 94 3.24 13.33 -19.21
CA ARG A 94 2.80 13.14 -20.60
C ARG A 94 2.15 11.77 -20.81
N GLU A 95 2.74 10.70 -20.28
CA GLU A 95 2.16 9.35 -20.35
C GLU A 95 0.76 9.30 -19.72
N LEU A 96 0.59 9.92 -18.55
CA LEU A 96 -0.69 9.97 -17.85
C LEU A 96 -1.71 10.77 -18.66
N ALA A 97 -1.34 11.94 -19.18
CA ALA A 97 -2.23 12.76 -20.00
C ALA A 97 -2.64 12.07 -21.32
N ALA A 98 -1.75 11.26 -21.91
CA ALA A 98 -2.04 10.49 -23.12
C ALA A 98 -2.92 9.24 -22.84
N SER A 99 -3.06 8.82 -21.58
CA SER A 99 -3.87 7.66 -21.24
C SER A 99 -5.36 7.95 -21.52
N ARG A 100 -5.99 7.10 -22.34
CA ARG A 100 -7.42 7.20 -22.71
C ARG A 100 -8.32 6.72 -21.56
N VAL A 101 -8.26 7.36 -20.41
CA VAL A 101 -9.22 7.13 -19.31
C VAL A 101 -10.50 7.87 -19.68
N THR A 102 -11.43 7.18 -20.34
CA THR A 102 -12.62 7.78 -20.96
C THR A 102 -13.78 8.03 -19.99
N GLU A 103 -13.78 7.37 -18.83
CA GLU A 103 -14.93 7.36 -17.93
C GLU A 103 -14.85 8.35 -16.76
N VAL A 104 -13.69 8.99 -16.56
CA VAL A 104 -13.44 9.84 -15.39
C VAL A 104 -12.70 11.10 -15.82
N GLN A 105 -13.15 12.26 -15.37
CA GLN A 105 -12.42 13.52 -15.57
C GLN A 105 -11.04 13.44 -14.91
N THR A 106 -10.01 13.66 -15.71
CA THR A 106 -8.61 13.70 -15.26
C THR A 106 -8.08 15.14 -15.25
N HIS A 107 -6.97 15.35 -14.56
CA HIS A 107 -6.35 16.67 -14.38
C HIS A 107 -4.88 16.58 -14.75
N LYS A 108 -4.35 17.60 -15.45
CA LYS A 108 -2.92 17.66 -15.75
C LYS A 108 -2.11 17.59 -14.43
N PRO A 109 -1.16 16.64 -14.29
CA PRO A 109 -0.33 16.57 -13.09
C PRO A 109 0.59 17.79 -12.97
N TYR A 110 0.80 18.27 -11.74
CA TYR A 110 1.91 19.17 -11.42
C TYR A 110 3.17 18.37 -11.11
N ILE A 111 4.32 19.01 -11.30
CA ILE A 111 5.64 18.44 -11.09
C ILE A 111 6.38 19.34 -10.12
N VAL A 112 6.90 18.75 -9.04
CA VAL A 112 7.72 19.46 -8.06
C VAL A 112 9.02 18.69 -7.86
N THR A 113 10.15 19.36 -8.07
CA THR A 113 11.47 18.74 -8.08
C THR A 113 12.27 19.09 -6.84
N PHE A 114 12.66 18.09 -6.05
CA PHE A 114 13.50 18.28 -4.87
C PHE A 114 14.17 16.97 -4.44
N ASP A 115 15.25 17.08 -3.68
CA ASP A 115 15.82 15.94 -2.97
C ASP A 115 15.18 15.83 -1.57
N LEU A 116 14.64 14.66 -1.27
CA LEU A 116 13.98 14.39 0.01
C LEU A 116 14.99 14.32 1.16
N ALA A 117 16.28 14.15 0.86
CA ALA A 117 17.37 14.19 1.83
C ALA A 117 17.93 15.61 2.07
N ASP A 118 17.37 16.65 1.46
CA ASP A 118 17.74 18.05 1.70
C ASP A 118 16.59 18.77 2.45
N PRO A 119 16.72 18.99 3.77
CA PRO A 119 15.70 19.70 4.56
C PRO A 119 15.41 21.12 4.06
N GLY A 120 16.38 21.81 3.49
CA GLY A 120 16.20 23.16 2.94
C GLY A 120 15.31 23.14 1.71
N ALA A 121 15.54 22.17 0.81
CA ALA A 121 14.73 21.97 -0.38
C ALA A 121 13.27 21.59 -0.05
N ILE A 122 13.03 20.85 1.04
CA ILE A 122 11.67 20.45 1.46
C ILE A 122 10.79 21.67 1.77
N VAL A 123 11.34 22.73 2.37
CA VAL A 123 10.56 23.93 2.71
C VAL A 123 10.08 24.62 1.44
N ALA A 124 10.98 24.85 0.49
CA ALA A 124 10.65 25.45 -0.80
C ALA A 124 9.66 24.58 -1.60
N ALA A 125 9.91 23.27 -1.66
CA ALA A 125 9.04 22.32 -2.34
C ALA A 125 7.64 22.28 -1.70
N THR A 126 7.52 22.38 -0.38
CA THR A 126 6.22 22.41 0.30
C THR A 126 5.41 23.65 -0.09
N ALA A 127 6.06 24.81 -0.19
CA ALA A 127 5.40 26.02 -0.64
C ALA A 127 4.87 25.87 -2.08
N GLU A 128 5.69 25.33 -2.98
CA GLU A 128 5.31 25.04 -4.37
C GLU A 128 4.14 24.05 -4.46
N ILE A 129 4.22 22.93 -3.71
CA ILE A 129 3.16 21.91 -3.62
C ILE A 129 1.83 22.52 -3.21
N LEU A 130 1.85 23.38 -2.18
CA LEU A 130 0.62 24.01 -1.67
C LEU A 130 0.04 25.03 -2.65
N GLN A 131 0.84 25.61 -3.55
CA GLN A 131 0.37 26.50 -4.60
C GLN A 131 -0.29 25.76 -5.78
N CYS A 132 0.06 24.49 -6.03
CA CYS A 132 -0.48 23.73 -7.17
C CYS A 132 -2.02 23.65 -7.18
N PHE A 133 -2.62 23.30 -6.04
CA PHE A 133 -4.07 23.14 -5.88
C PHE A 133 -4.64 23.81 -4.62
N GLY A 134 -3.81 24.52 -3.84
CA GLY A 134 -4.20 25.22 -2.61
C GLY A 134 -4.25 24.34 -1.35
N TYR A 135 -4.25 23.02 -1.51
CA TYR A 135 -4.38 22.07 -0.41
C TYR A 135 -3.89 20.67 -0.78
N VAL A 136 -3.80 19.79 0.23
CA VAL A 136 -3.41 18.38 0.08
C VAL A 136 -4.40 17.49 0.82
N ASP A 137 -4.92 16.45 0.14
CA ASP A 137 -5.77 15.44 0.77
C ASP A 137 -4.99 14.18 1.13
N VAL A 138 -4.05 13.77 0.27
CA VAL A 138 -3.27 12.55 0.46
C VAL A 138 -1.78 12.82 0.21
N LEU A 139 -0.94 12.44 1.16
CA LEU A 139 0.51 12.41 1.01
C LEU A 139 0.99 10.97 0.96
N ILE A 140 1.58 10.55 -0.16
CA ILE A 140 2.20 9.24 -0.32
C ILE A 140 3.72 9.39 -0.19
N ASN A 141 4.24 9.07 1.00
CA ASN A 141 5.66 8.93 1.29
C ASN A 141 6.13 7.57 0.74
N ASN A 142 6.53 7.55 -0.52
CA ASN A 142 6.99 6.37 -1.25
C ASN A 142 8.48 6.45 -1.63
N ALA A 143 9.05 7.65 -1.76
CA ALA A 143 10.46 7.79 -2.08
C ALA A 143 11.34 7.07 -1.06
N GLY A 144 12.34 6.37 -1.57
CA GLY A 144 13.37 5.73 -0.75
C GLY A 144 14.50 5.22 -1.61
N ILE A 145 15.66 5.05 -0.99
CA ILE A 145 16.83 4.40 -1.56
C ILE A 145 17.12 3.11 -0.80
N SER A 146 17.78 2.19 -1.48
CA SER A 146 18.30 0.98 -0.87
C SER A 146 19.77 0.85 -1.23
N TYR A 147 20.58 0.48 -0.26
CA TYR A 147 21.98 0.14 -0.47
C TYR A 147 22.16 -1.38 -0.41
N ARG A 148 23.18 -1.90 -1.08
CA ARG A 148 23.54 -3.32 -1.03
C ARG A 148 25.03 -3.52 -0.73
N GLY A 149 25.40 -3.74 0.53
CA GLY A 149 26.70 -4.25 0.99
C GLY A 149 26.62 -5.03 2.32
N ALA A 150 27.67 -5.76 2.70
CA ALA A 150 27.75 -6.34 4.05
C ALA A 150 27.97 -5.23 5.08
N ILE A 151 27.53 -5.42 6.33
CA ILE A 151 27.65 -4.38 7.36
C ILE A 151 29.10 -3.91 7.59
N ILE A 152 30.05 -4.82 7.46
CA ILE A 152 31.49 -4.53 7.59
C ILE A 152 32.03 -3.68 6.44
N ASP A 153 31.35 -3.68 5.29
CA ASP A 153 31.72 -2.94 4.08
C ASP A 153 30.91 -1.64 3.92
N THR A 154 29.88 -1.42 4.75
CA THR A 154 29.02 -0.25 4.68
C THR A 154 29.62 0.89 5.48
N THR A 155 29.87 2.03 4.83
CA THR A 155 30.35 3.24 5.51
C THR A 155 29.22 3.96 6.23
N THR A 156 29.56 4.69 7.30
CA THR A 156 28.57 5.49 8.05
C THR A 156 27.89 6.55 7.18
N ASP A 157 28.54 7.06 6.13
CA ASP A 157 27.93 8.04 5.23
C ASP A 157 26.82 7.43 4.37
N VAL A 158 26.97 6.15 3.98
CA VAL A 158 25.90 5.41 3.32
C VAL A 158 24.71 5.21 4.26
N ASP A 159 24.98 4.81 5.51
CA ASP A 159 23.93 4.65 6.52
C ASP A 159 23.16 5.96 6.75
N LYS A 160 23.87 7.08 6.93
CA LYS A 160 23.28 8.41 7.06
C LYS A 160 22.43 8.75 5.85
N ARG A 161 22.94 8.56 4.63
CA ARG A 161 22.21 8.89 3.40
C ARG A 161 20.90 8.10 3.26
N VAL A 162 20.90 6.82 3.64
CA VAL A 162 19.70 5.99 3.68
C VAL A 162 18.71 6.54 4.71
N MET A 163 19.17 6.90 5.91
CA MET A 163 18.32 7.48 6.95
C MET A 163 17.74 8.85 6.58
N GLU A 164 18.54 9.72 5.97
CA GLU A 164 18.08 11.03 5.49
C GLU A 164 16.96 10.87 4.46
N THR A 165 17.13 9.97 3.49
CA THR A 165 16.15 9.79 2.42
C THR A 165 14.90 9.03 2.88
N ASN A 166 15.07 7.96 3.65
CA ASN A 166 13.98 7.00 3.92
C ASN A 166 13.21 7.32 5.21
N TYR A 167 13.80 8.10 6.12
CA TYR A 167 13.21 8.40 7.42
C TYR A 167 13.04 9.90 7.65
N PHE A 168 14.14 10.67 7.70
CA PHE A 168 14.06 12.08 8.05
C PHE A 168 13.34 12.90 6.99
N GLY A 169 13.57 12.62 5.71
CA GLY A 169 12.91 13.27 4.60
C GLY A 169 11.38 13.15 4.62
N PRO A 170 10.80 11.93 4.64
CA PRO A 170 9.35 11.74 4.81
C PRO A 170 8.78 12.43 6.05
N VAL A 171 9.50 12.41 7.18
CA VAL A 171 9.11 13.08 8.42
C VAL A 171 9.08 14.60 8.23
N ALA A 172 10.12 15.17 7.63
CA ALA A 172 10.21 16.61 7.37
C ALA A 172 9.11 17.10 6.42
N LEU A 173 8.90 16.39 5.31
CA LEU A 173 7.83 16.71 4.35
C LEU A 173 6.45 16.61 5.00
N THR A 174 6.25 15.58 5.82
CA THR A 174 5.01 15.40 6.59
C THR A 174 4.78 16.57 7.55
N LYS A 175 5.80 16.95 8.34
CA LYS A 175 5.72 18.10 9.24
C LYS A 175 5.38 19.39 8.50
N ALA A 176 5.90 19.58 7.30
CA ALA A 176 5.67 20.77 6.49
C ALA A 176 4.25 20.83 5.91
N ILE A 177 3.69 19.69 5.48
CA ILE A 177 2.34 19.62 4.89
C ILE A 177 1.23 19.57 5.95
N LEU A 178 1.48 18.92 7.09
CA LEU A 178 0.51 18.62 8.13
C LEU A 178 -0.33 19.82 8.61
N PRO A 179 0.22 21.04 8.79
CA PRO A 179 -0.58 22.21 9.16
C PRO A 179 -1.76 22.49 8.21
N SER A 180 -1.57 22.29 6.91
CA SER A 180 -2.63 22.48 5.91
C SER A 180 -3.77 21.45 6.07
N MET A 181 -3.41 20.20 6.37
CA MET A 181 -4.37 19.11 6.63
C MET A 181 -5.13 19.34 7.95
N ILE A 182 -4.42 19.76 9.01
CA ILE A 182 -5.02 20.07 10.31
C ILE A 182 -6.03 21.21 10.19
N LYS A 183 -5.66 22.31 9.53
CA LYS A 183 -6.55 23.47 9.31
C LYS A 183 -7.86 23.07 8.62
N ARG A 184 -7.79 22.13 7.68
CA ARG A 184 -8.95 21.59 6.95
C ARG A 184 -9.68 20.47 7.70
N ARG A 185 -9.12 19.96 8.80
CA ARG A 185 -9.54 18.72 9.48
C ARG A 185 -9.68 17.55 8.50
N HIS A 186 -8.82 17.52 7.49
CA HIS A 186 -8.88 16.57 6.39
C HIS A 186 -7.48 16.29 5.86
N GLY A 187 -7.11 15.02 5.81
CA GLY A 187 -5.83 14.58 5.28
C GLY A 187 -5.62 13.08 5.51
N HIS A 188 -4.80 12.46 4.68
CA HIS A 188 -4.37 11.08 4.80
C HIS A 188 -2.88 10.99 4.45
N ILE A 189 -2.07 10.50 5.38
CA ILE A 189 -0.64 10.27 5.14
C ILE A 189 -0.42 8.77 5.00
N VAL A 190 0.18 8.38 3.88
CA VAL A 190 0.54 7.01 3.56
C VAL A 190 2.05 6.89 3.62
N ALA A 191 2.55 6.22 4.64
CA ALA A 191 3.96 5.85 4.74
C ALA A 191 4.18 4.47 4.11
N ILE A 192 4.83 4.42 2.96
CA ILE A 192 5.25 3.15 2.36
C ILE A 192 6.52 2.69 3.04
N SER A 193 6.51 1.47 3.56
CA SER A 193 7.68 0.83 4.15
C SER A 193 7.84 -0.58 3.58
N SER A 194 9.01 -1.18 3.81
CA SER A 194 9.28 -2.57 3.45
C SER A 194 8.94 -3.49 4.63
N ILE A 195 8.58 -4.73 4.34
CA ILE A 195 8.51 -5.80 5.35
C ILE A 195 9.81 -5.93 6.16
N GLN A 196 10.94 -5.52 5.58
CA GLN A 196 12.24 -5.49 6.24
C GLN A 196 12.32 -4.49 7.41
N GLY A 197 11.42 -3.50 7.47
CA GLY A 197 11.24 -2.66 8.66
C GLY A 197 10.54 -3.39 9.82
N LYS A 198 9.97 -4.57 9.57
CA LYS A 198 9.29 -5.42 10.56
C LYS A 198 10.01 -6.74 10.83
N ILE A 199 10.83 -7.25 9.92
CA ILE A 199 11.64 -8.47 10.11
C ILE A 199 13.04 -8.27 9.54
N SER A 200 14.06 -8.67 10.28
CA SER A 200 15.44 -8.68 9.78
C SER A 200 15.66 -9.94 8.96
N ILE A 201 16.22 -9.80 7.75
CA ILE A 201 16.62 -10.93 6.91
C ILE A 201 18.17 -10.98 6.95
N PRO A 202 18.80 -12.13 7.23
CA PRO A 202 20.25 -12.30 7.19
C PRO A 202 20.81 -11.85 5.85
N PHE A 203 21.99 -11.23 5.89
CA PHE A 203 22.64 -10.62 4.72
C PHE A 203 21.82 -9.49 4.05
N ARG A 204 20.73 -9.02 4.68
CA ARG A 204 19.92 -7.88 4.24
C ARG A 204 20.13 -6.57 4.99
N SER A 205 21.39 -6.20 5.18
CA SER A 205 21.76 -4.84 4.78
C SER A 205 21.66 -4.67 3.25
N ALA A 206 21.54 -5.77 2.47
CA ALA A 206 21.73 -5.80 1.02
C ALA A 206 21.23 -6.96 0.14
N PHE A 207 20.92 -8.17 0.63
CA PHE A 207 20.86 -9.37 -0.23
C PHE A 207 19.49 -10.08 -0.26
N MET A 208 18.80 -10.08 -1.41
CA MET A 208 17.58 -10.87 -1.56
C MET A 208 17.84 -12.35 -1.83
N ASP A 209 17.50 -13.24 -0.89
CA ASP A 209 17.23 -14.67 -1.15
C ASP A 209 16.19 -14.78 -2.31
N LYS A 210 16.38 -15.71 -3.25
CA LYS A 210 15.45 -15.98 -4.37
C LYS A 210 14.00 -16.15 -3.90
N THR A 211 13.81 -16.72 -2.70
CA THR A 211 12.50 -16.92 -2.05
C THR A 211 11.80 -15.62 -1.66
N THR A 212 12.57 -14.53 -1.53
CA THR A 212 12.08 -13.18 -1.16
C THR A 212 12.30 -12.15 -2.28
N ALA A 213 12.77 -12.59 -3.45
CA ALA A 213 12.87 -11.81 -4.68
C ALA A 213 11.56 -11.79 -5.48
N GLN A 214 10.69 -12.79 -5.27
CA GLN A 214 9.32 -12.79 -5.78
C GLN A 214 8.45 -11.92 -4.86
N GLY A 215 8.40 -10.62 -5.15
CA GLY A 215 7.44 -9.69 -4.55
C GLY A 215 6.19 -9.56 -5.42
N ARG A 216 5.12 -9.00 -4.85
CA ARG A 216 3.93 -8.61 -5.63
C ARG A 216 4.31 -7.56 -6.68
N ARG A 217 3.64 -7.60 -7.83
CA ARG A 217 3.88 -6.63 -8.92
C ARG A 217 3.55 -5.21 -8.41
N PRO A 218 4.36 -4.19 -8.72
CA PRO A 218 4.11 -2.82 -8.26
C PRO A 218 2.70 -2.30 -8.57
N MET A 219 2.14 -2.69 -9.72
CA MET A 219 0.79 -2.33 -10.13
C MET A 219 -0.29 -2.89 -9.20
N ASP A 220 -0.14 -4.13 -8.72
CA ASP A 220 -1.11 -4.75 -7.81
C ASP A 220 -1.05 -4.08 -6.44
N VAL A 221 0.16 -3.77 -5.96
CA VAL A 221 0.37 -3.03 -4.72
C VAL A 221 -0.19 -1.60 -4.82
N ALA A 222 -0.02 -0.92 -5.96
CA ALA A 222 -0.59 0.41 -6.18
C ALA A 222 -2.13 0.40 -6.11
N ARG A 223 -2.79 -0.60 -6.69
CA ARG A 223 -4.25 -0.78 -6.56
C ARG A 223 -4.68 -1.00 -5.10
N ASP A 224 -3.90 -1.78 -4.35
CA ASP A 224 -4.17 -1.97 -2.93
C ASP A 224 -3.99 -0.66 -2.15
N VAL A 225 -2.94 0.13 -2.41
CA VAL A 225 -2.73 1.46 -1.82
C VAL A 225 -3.92 2.38 -2.13
N LEU A 226 -4.37 2.45 -3.38
CA LEU A 226 -5.56 3.22 -3.78
C LEU A 226 -6.80 2.80 -2.96
N ALA A 227 -7.04 1.49 -2.85
CA ALA A 227 -8.17 0.96 -2.11
C ALA A 227 -8.08 1.22 -0.59
N ILE A 228 -6.86 1.19 -0.03
CA ILE A 228 -6.58 1.48 1.39
C ILE A 228 -6.86 2.95 1.70
N VAL A 229 -6.38 3.85 0.83
CA VAL A 229 -6.63 5.28 0.93
C VAL A 229 -8.13 5.57 0.85
N GLY A 230 -8.80 4.97 -0.14
CA GLY A 230 -10.24 5.07 -0.32
C GLY A 230 -11.08 4.54 0.84
N LYS A 231 -10.57 3.53 1.55
CA LYS A 231 -11.21 2.94 2.74
C LYS A 231 -10.80 3.60 4.06
N LYS A 232 -9.82 4.51 4.05
CA LYS A 232 -9.23 5.14 5.25
C LYS A 232 -8.75 4.13 6.30
N LYS A 233 -8.08 3.05 5.86
CA LYS A 233 -7.47 2.07 6.77
C LYS A 233 -6.19 2.64 7.41
N LYS A 234 -5.95 2.32 8.68
CA LYS A 234 -4.83 2.88 9.48
C LYS A 234 -3.50 2.16 9.23
N ASP A 235 -3.48 0.82 9.27
CA ASP A 235 -2.28 0.01 9.06
C ASP A 235 -2.61 -1.20 8.20
N VAL A 236 -1.79 -1.45 7.16
CA VAL A 236 -1.96 -2.59 6.26
C VAL A 236 -0.61 -3.17 5.88
N ILE A 237 -0.45 -4.47 6.11
CA ILE A 237 0.69 -5.25 5.62
C ILE A 237 0.30 -5.82 4.26
N LEU A 238 0.99 -5.38 3.21
CA LEU A 238 0.84 -5.90 1.86
C LEU A 238 1.98 -6.88 1.58
N ALA A 239 1.86 -8.10 2.09
CA ALA A 239 2.84 -9.15 1.88
C ALA A 239 2.16 -10.50 1.69
N ASP A 240 2.85 -11.41 1.00
CA ASP A 240 2.35 -12.77 0.82
C ASP A 240 2.27 -13.52 2.15
N LEU A 241 1.66 -14.71 2.13
CA LEU A 241 1.41 -15.50 3.34
C LEU A 241 2.70 -15.76 4.14
N LEU A 242 3.78 -16.15 3.45
CA LEU A 242 5.04 -16.51 4.11
C LEU A 242 5.70 -15.33 4.86
N PRO A 243 5.92 -14.14 4.25
CA PRO A 243 6.41 -12.99 5.01
C PRO A 243 5.45 -12.52 6.11
N SER A 244 4.14 -12.61 5.90
CA SER A 244 3.14 -12.26 6.92
C SER A 244 3.24 -13.19 8.13
N LEU A 245 3.31 -14.50 7.91
CA LEU A 245 3.54 -15.49 8.97
C LEU A 245 4.86 -15.25 9.69
N ALA A 246 5.92 -14.84 8.99
CA ALA A 246 7.19 -14.51 9.62
C ALA A 246 7.09 -13.32 10.58
N ILE A 247 6.27 -12.29 10.27
CA ILE A 247 5.98 -11.18 11.19
C ILE A 247 5.28 -11.70 12.45
N TYR A 248 4.25 -12.53 12.29
CA TYR A 248 3.53 -13.11 13.41
C TYR A 248 4.44 -14.03 14.24
N LEU A 249 5.26 -14.86 13.60
CA LEU A 249 6.21 -15.75 14.25
C LEU A 249 7.25 -14.97 15.06
N ARG A 250 7.78 -13.87 14.52
CA ARG A 250 8.70 -12.98 15.26
C ARG A 250 8.03 -12.39 16.50
N THR A 251 6.74 -12.05 16.40
CA THR A 251 5.99 -11.40 17.48
C THR A 251 5.55 -12.41 18.55
N LEU A 252 5.11 -13.60 18.16
CA LEU A 252 4.54 -14.61 19.04
C LEU A 252 5.57 -15.61 19.59
N ALA A 253 6.63 -15.91 18.82
CA ALA A 253 7.66 -16.89 19.17
C ALA A 253 9.07 -16.44 18.70
N PRO A 254 9.64 -15.38 19.29
CA PRO A 254 10.89 -14.78 18.82
C PRO A 254 12.09 -15.75 18.82
N GLY A 255 12.21 -16.63 19.82
CA GLY A 255 13.31 -17.59 19.89
C GLY A 255 13.32 -18.57 18.70
N LEU A 256 12.15 -19.07 18.32
CA LEU A 256 11.98 -19.94 17.15
C LEU A 256 12.31 -19.18 15.86
N PHE A 257 11.80 -17.95 15.73
CA PHE A 257 12.11 -17.08 14.60
C PHE A 257 13.63 -16.88 14.42
N PHE A 258 14.35 -16.45 15.47
CA PHE A 258 15.79 -16.20 15.37
C PHE A 258 16.61 -17.47 15.14
N SER A 259 16.20 -18.61 15.70
CA SER A 259 16.83 -19.91 15.43
C SER A 259 16.72 -20.30 13.94
N LEU A 260 15.53 -20.12 13.35
CA LEU A 260 15.31 -20.34 11.92
C LEU A 260 16.17 -19.41 11.05
N MET A 261 16.22 -18.11 11.38
CA MET A 261 17.02 -17.15 10.64
C MET A 261 18.52 -17.47 10.72
N ALA A 262 19.03 -17.85 11.90
CA ALA A 262 20.42 -18.27 12.08
C ALA A 262 20.75 -19.54 11.28
N SER A 263 19.82 -20.50 11.22
CA SER A 263 19.97 -21.70 10.39
C SER A 263 20.00 -21.38 8.89
N ARG A 264 19.16 -20.45 8.42
CA ARG A 264 19.18 -19.98 7.01
C ARG A 264 20.50 -19.30 6.68
N ALA A 265 20.98 -18.41 7.56
CA ALA A 265 22.24 -17.71 7.36
C ALA A 265 23.42 -18.68 7.18
N ARG A 266 23.52 -19.71 8.02
CA ARG A 266 24.56 -20.75 7.91
C ARG A 266 24.49 -21.55 6.61
N LYS A 267 23.29 -21.84 6.08
CA LYS A 267 23.11 -22.56 4.81
C LYS A 267 23.59 -21.74 3.61
N GLU A 268 23.24 -20.46 3.56
CA GLU A 268 23.67 -19.57 2.48
C GLU A 268 25.18 -19.32 2.48
N GLN A 269 25.80 -19.23 3.66
CA GLN A 269 27.25 -19.08 3.78
C GLN A 269 28.01 -20.31 3.25
N LYS A 270 27.52 -21.52 3.51
CA LYS A 270 28.09 -22.75 2.93
C LYS A 270 27.99 -22.79 1.41
N SER A 271 26.87 -22.34 0.85
CA SER A 271 26.65 -22.29 -0.60
C SER A 271 27.56 -21.29 -1.33
N LYS A 272 28.13 -20.28 -0.65
CA LYS A 272 29.07 -19.33 -1.26
C LYS A 272 30.53 -19.78 -1.22
N ASN A 273 30.85 -20.69 -0.31
CA ASN A 273 32.20 -21.24 -0.12
C ASN A 273 32.39 -22.59 -0.83
N SER A 274 31.39 -23.05 -1.59
CA SER A 274 31.40 -24.27 -2.42
C SER A 274 31.39 -23.86 -3.89
#